data_AF-A0ABD3NI83-F1
#
_entry.id   AF-A0ABD3NI83-F1
#
_cell.length_a   1.000
_cell.length_b   1.000
_cell.length_c   1.000
_cell.angle_alpha   90.00
_cell.angle_beta   90.00
_cell.angle_gamma   90.00
#
_symmetry.space_group_name_H-M   'P 1'
#
loop_
_entity.id
_entity.type
_entity.pdbx_description
1 polymer ?
#
loop_
_entity_poly.entity_id
_entity_poly.type
_entity_poly.pdbx_seq_one_letter_code
_entity_poly.pdbx_strand_id
1 'polypeptide(L)'
;MRRRRSSEVLIPPGRNVGGDNVGTGSEGNGVTYAARMDSIIEKSPYDDVNDGAYHDNLGPKMQASRADTMTKQMSGLGQNSFETEEMARYYQCRTTIITVYILHSALTLATLVLGVMHNGGYRKYVPVDPTGLSNLVINELILEEDSVSTQFECLKAYVDVHTSTVKDDLAFVCCTKHDSSPVFTTRPGWKNYQSNLCYPRDPYFDISMQQLPFSKRLTRFPEAWVLPMLPIFIRLVYQLISALGRLMKRGFESRHPVKSPSHQSLRQGSRVSSSSSANSILERVVVTPSAESFTSSPLPDTQTANNAILRVTLQRLLFYFLILNLRGWGLYVGANALEDYLIVPWVTGNRVISPLRTDSVSDVEHNIQSSNNECWYKDVLKTHHRTSMEQDYFSDCYGRPFDFSDHIVLFLAHYLPIFLFEMIYCWMFPFWVSSKSPHIKQQASRGRHITIACAVLHAVLFLYLHLIVLHATYQTAAYFHTTAEVIVGYMISWLLNLPILYLICSEKWVSLRQFVGLPSTQMIRLDQSNQIGTDKSS
;
A
#
# COMPACT_ATOMS: atom_id res chain seq x y z
N MET A 1 4.80 59.43 31.50
CA MET A 1 5.42 60.48 30.66
C MET A 1 6.65 59.92 29.96
N ARG A 2 6.78 60.24 28.67
CA ARG A 2 7.84 59.92 27.70
C ARG A 2 9.25 59.62 28.26
N ARG A 3 9.90 58.60 27.69
CA ARG A 3 11.10 58.77 26.84
C ARG A 3 11.45 57.46 26.09
N ARG A 4 11.20 57.47 24.77
CA ARG A 4 11.94 56.65 23.80
C ARG A 4 13.28 57.33 23.56
N ARG A 5 14.38 56.57 23.60
CA ARG A 5 15.66 56.94 22.96
C ARG A 5 15.98 55.87 21.94
N SER A 6 15.86 56.27 20.68
CA SER A 6 16.50 55.62 19.55
C SER A 6 17.96 56.07 19.53
N SER A 7 18.88 55.14 19.35
CA SER A 7 20.28 55.43 19.06
C SER A 7 20.61 54.72 17.76
N GLU A 8 20.56 55.49 16.67
CA GLU A 8 21.27 55.22 15.43
C GLU A 8 22.77 55.36 15.70
N VAL A 9 23.56 54.37 15.27
CA VAL A 9 25.01 54.50 15.18
C VAL A 9 25.43 54.14 13.77
N LEU A 10 26.10 55.11 13.14
CA LEU A 10 26.66 55.10 11.80
C LEU A 10 27.73 54.00 11.62
N ILE A 11 27.71 53.34 10.47
CA ILE A 11 28.82 52.54 9.94
C ILE A 11 29.55 53.39 8.88
N PRO A 12 30.89 53.54 8.92
CA PRO A 12 31.64 54.26 7.91
C PRO A 12 31.91 53.40 6.66
N PRO A 13 32.09 54.02 5.47
CA PRO A 13 32.40 53.30 4.25
C PRO A 13 33.91 53.09 4.08
N GLY A 14 34.29 51.89 3.67
CA GLY A 14 35.64 51.54 3.21
C GLY A 14 35.67 50.04 2.94
N ARG A 15 36.31 49.50 1.91
CA ARG A 15 37.22 50.05 0.90
C ARG A 15 37.27 48.99 -0.21
N ASN A 16 37.09 49.38 -1.46
CA ASN A 16 37.31 48.53 -2.62
C ASN A 16 38.82 48.25 -2.78
N VAL A 17 39.18 46.97 -2.83
CA VAL A 17 40.41 46.40 -3.42
C VAL A 17 39.95 45.00 -3.90
N GLY A 18 39.81 44.69 -5.18
CA GLY A 18 40.86 44.74 -6.20
C GLY A 18 41.63 43.41 -6.15
N GLY A 19 41.24 42.42 -6.95
CA GLY A 19 41.85 41.10 -6.91
C GLY A 19 41.26 40.14 -7.93
N ASP A 20 41.56 40.41 -9.20
CA ASP A 20 41.45 39.46 -10.29
C ASP A 20 42.20 38.16 -9.95
N ASN A 21 41.57 37.01 -10.21
CA ASN A 21 42.29 35.87 -10.78
C ASN A 21 41.30 34.93 -11.48
N VAL A 22 41.28 35.11 -12.79
CA VAL A 22 40.74 34.22 -13.81
C VAL A 22 41.52 32.90 -13.76
N GLY A 23 40.86 31.83 -13.33
CA GLY A 23 41.34 30.46 -13.46
C GLY A 23 40.38 29.68 -14.35
N THR A 24 40.52 29.85 -15.67
CA THR A 24 39.89 29.00 -16.68
C THR A 24 40.50 27.61 -16.61
N GLY A 25 39.70 26.62 -16.18
CA GLY A 25 40.10 25.23 -16.07
C GLY A 25 39.13 24.29 -16.78
N SER A 26 39.45 24.02 -18.05
CA SER A 26 39.16 22.83 -18.84
C SER A 26 37.71 22.30 -18.92
N GLU A 27 37.12 22.56 -20.08
CA GLU A 27 36.02 21.80 -20.67
C GLU A 27 36.37 20.30 -20.76
N GLY A 28 35.55 19.46 -20.13
CA GLY A 28 35.54 18.01 -20.34
C GLY A 28 34.33 17.65 -21.19
N ASN A 29 34.58 17.35 -22.46
CA ASN A 29 33.58 16.89 -23.43
C ASN A 29 32.97 15.54 -23.01
N GLY A 30 31.74 15.59 -22.50
CA GLY A 30 30.89 14.42 -22.25
C GLY A 30 29.98 14.15 -23.45
N VAL A 31 30.39 13.20 -24.28
CA VAL A 31 29.67 12.69 -25.46
C VAL A 31 28.29 12.15 -25.06
N THR A 32 27.23 12.75 -25.61
CA THR A 32 25.83 12.33 -25.42
C THR A 32 25.51 11.22 -26.43
N TYR A 33 25.37 9.98 -25.96
CA TYR A 33 24.81 8.89 -26.76
C TYR A 33 23.27 8.98 -26.71
N ALA A 34 22.68 9.58 -27.75
CA ALA A 34 21.26 9.48 -28.01
C ALA A 34 20.95 8.09 -28.60
N ALA A 35 20.51 7.16 -27.76
CA ALA A 35 19.97 5.89 -28.22
C ALA A 35 18.56 6.11 -28.77
N ARG A 36 18.46 6.11 -30.11
CA ARG A 36 17.24 6.05 -30.90
C ARG A 36 16.60 4.68 -30.72
N MET A 37 15.51 4.61 -29.95
CA MET A 37 14.65 3.42 -29.91
C MET A 37 13.65 3.53 -31.07
N ASP A 38 13.95 2.84 -32.17
CA ASP A 38 12.99 2.63 -33.24
C ASP A 38 11.89 1.66 -32.75
N SER A 39 10.65 2.09 -32.94
CA SER A 39 9.44 1.37 -32.61
C SER A 39 9.23 0.18 -33.55
N ILE A 40 9.31 -1.03 -33.00
CA ILE A 40 8.81 -2.24 -33.68
C ILE A 40 7.29 -2.24 -33.50
N ILE A 41 6.59 -1.79 -34.55
CA ILE A 41 5.15 -1.95 -34.72
C ILE A 41 4.91 -3.40 -35.17
N GLU A 42 4.43 -4.24 -34.25
CA GLU A 42 3.89 -5.56 -34.57
C GLU A 42 2.58 -5.37 -35.36
N LYS A 43 2.58 -5.86 -36.60
CA LYS A 43 1.41 -5.91 -37.48
C LYS A 43 0.42 -6.96 -36.98
N SER A 44 -0.85 -6.54 -36.87
CA SER A 44 -2.02 -7.40 -36.74
C SER A 44 -2.14 -8.37 -37.92
N PRO A 45 -2.34 -9.68 -37.72
CA PRO A 45 -2.51 -10.63 -38.81
C PRO A 45 -3.96 -11.12 -38.87
N TYR A 46 -4.93 -10.28 -39.27
CA TYR A 46 -6.24 -10.75 -39.73
C TYR A 46 -6.92 -9.63 -40.52
N ASP A 47 -6.61 -9.57 -41.80
CA ASP A 47 -7.47 -9.03 -42.85
C ASP A 47 -6.95 -9.60 -44.16
N ASP A 48 -7.65 -10.61 -44.70
CA ASP A 48 -7.93 -10.70 -46.13
C ASP A 48 -8.65 -12.02 -46.50
N VAL A 49 -9.59 -11.87 -47.45
CA VAL A 49 -10.14 -12.88 -48.38
C VAL A 49 -11.30 -13.76 -47.86
N ASN A 50 -12.55 -13.52 -48.30
CA ASN A 50 -13.00 -13.91 -49.65
C ASN A 50 -14.45 -13.50 -49.95
N ASP A 51 -14.63 -12.79 -51.06
CA ASP A 51 -15.88 -12.66 -51.80
C ASP A 51 -16.22 -13.99 -52.49
N GLY A 52 -17.48 -14.41 -52.40
CA GLY A 52 -17.96 -15.63 -53.03
C GLY A 52 -19.47 -15.60 -53.23
N ALA A 53 -19.91 -15.05 -54.35
CA ALA A 53 -21.28 -15.09 -54.82
C ALA A 53 -21.71 -16.53 -55.16
N TYR A 54 -22.82 -16.98 -54.59
CA TYR A 54 -23.63 -18.07 -55.15
C TYR A 54 -25.12 -17.77 -54.93
N HIS A 55 -25.78 -17.43 -56.02
CA HIS A 55 -27.23 -17.55 -56.18
C HIS A 55 -27.58 -19.04 -56.25
N ASP A 56 -28.59 -19.48 -55.50
CA ASP A 56 -29.46 -20.55 -56.00
C ASP A 56 -30.85 -20.56 -55.37
N ASN A 57 -31.81 -20.81 -56.25
CA ASN A 57 -33.26 -20.83 -56.04
C ASN A 57 -33.71 -22.00 -55.15
N LEU A 58 -34.44 -21.72 -54.06
CA LEU A 58 -35.20 -22.74 -53.33
C LEU A 58 -36.63 -22.26 -53.03
N GLY A 59 -37.59 -23.04 -53.53
CA GLY A 59 -39.02 -22.73 -53.54
C GLY A 59 -39.75 -22.85 -52.19
N PRO A 60 -41.04 -22.48 -52.17
CA PRO A 60 -41.78 -22.15 -50.95
C PRO A 60 -42.52 -23.36 -50.36
N LYS A 61 -41.81 -24.37 -49.86
CA LYS A 61 -42.41 -25.43 -49.02
C LYS A 61 -41.42 -25.98 -47.98
N MET A 62 -40.83 -25.12 -47.16
CA MET A 62 -40.03 -25.57 -46.01
C MET A 62 -39.89 -24.53 -44.88
N GLN A 63 -40.83 -23.59 -44.76
CA GLN A 63 -40.73 -22.47 -43.82
C GLN A 63 -41.26 -22.77 -42.39
N ALA A 64 -41.99 -23.87 -42.18
CA ALA A 64 -42.51 -24.20 -40.84
C ALA A 64 -41.54 -25.02 -39.96
N SER A 65 -40.63 -25.80 -40.55
CA SER A 65 -39.68 -26.65 -39.78
C SER A 65 -38.33 -25.96 -39.50
N ARG A 66 -38.04 -24.84 -40.17
CA ARG A 66 -36.79 -24.08 -39.99
C ARG A 66 -36.90 -23.01 -38.89
N ALA A 67 -38.12 -22.57 -38.58
CA ALA A 67 -38.37 -21.64 -37.47
C ALA A 67 -38.01 -22.27 -36.11
N ASP A 68 -38.42 -23.52 -35.84
CA ASP A 68 -38.11 -24.21 -34.58
C ASP A 68 -36.64 -24.61 -34.41
N THR A 69 -35.90 -24.73 -35.51
CA THR A 69 -34.45 -24.99 -35.46
C THR A 69 -33.67 -23.68 -35.24
N MET A 70 -34.13 -22.55 -35.79
CA MET A 70 -33.53 -21.24 -35.56
C MET A 70 -33.81 -20.67 -34.16
N THR A 71 -34.98 -20.93 -33.54
CA THR A 71 -35.22 -20.53 -32.13
C THR A 71 -34.35 -21.32 -31.15
N LYS A 72 -34.05 -22.61 -31.43
CA LYS A 72 -33.09 -23.40 -30.64
C LYS A 72 -31.62 -22.99 -30.84
N GLN A 73 -31.29 -22.37 -31.98
CA GLN A 73 -29.95 -21.84 -32.24
C GLN A 73 -29.76 -20.41 -31.70
N MET A 74 -30.82 -19.61 -31.66
CA MET A 74 -30.82 -18.28 -31.04
C MET A 74 -30.83 -18.31 -29.51
N SER A 75 -31.34 -19.38 -28.88
CA SER A 75 -31.19 -19.58 -27.43
C SER A 75 -29.75 -19.91 -27.00
N GLY A 76 -28.89 -20.40 -27.92
CA GLY A 76 -27.45 -20.59 -27.68
C GLY A 76 -26.61 -19.33 -27.85
N LEU A 77 -27.05 -18.36 -28.67
CA LEU A 77 -26.33 -17.10 -28.89
C LEU A 77 -26.33 -16.17 -27.67
N GLY A 78 -27.35 -16.26 -26.81
CA GLY A 78 -27.42 -15.48 -25.56
C GLY A 78 -26.43 -15.92 -24.47
N GLN A 79 -25.95 -17.17 -24.51
CA GLN A 79 -24.90 -17.64 -23.59
C GLN A 79 -23.53 -17.08 -23.97
N ASN A 80 -23.24 -16.99 -25.27
CA ASN A 80 -21.95 -16.47 -25.75
C ASN A 80 -21.80 -14.97 -25.47
N SER A 81 -22.87 -14.17 -25.53
CA SER A 81 -22.79 -12.73 -25.23
C SER A 81 -22.47 -12.46 -23.75
N PHE A 82 -22.95 -13.31 -22.84
CA PHE A 82 -22.70 -13.15 -21.41
C PHE A 82 -21.23 -13.45 -21.05
N GLU A 83 -20.67 -14.54 -21.59
CA GLU A 83 -19.26 -14.89 -21.35
C GLU A 83 -18.30 -13.81 -21.89
N THR A 84 -18.64 -13.16 -23.01
CA THR A 84 -17.83 -12.06 -23.55
C THR A 84 -17.82 -10.82 -22.66
N GLU A 85 -18.94 -10.46 -22.02
CA GLU A 85 -19.00 -9.28 -21.15
C GLU A 85 -18.24 -9.50 -19.84
N GLU A 86 -18.34 -10.69 -19.25
CA GLU A 86 -17.61 -11.04 -18.04
C GLU A 86 -16.09 -11.02 -18.25
N MET A 87 -15.64 -11.62 -19.36
CA MET A 87 -14.23 -11.60 -19.73
C MET A 87 -13.75 -10.16 -19.93
N ALA A 88 -14.51 -9.32 -20.65
CA ALA A 88 -14.16 -7.91 -20.85
C ALA A 88 -13.96 -7.16 -19.51
N ARG A 89 -14.86 -7.35 -18.54
CA ARG A 89 -14.74 -6.74 -17.21
C ARG A 89 -13.54 -7.26 -16.43
N TYR A 90 -13.24 -8.56 -16.54
CA TYR A 90 -12.05 -9.14 -15.91
C TYR A 90 -10.76 -8.55 -16.50
N TYR A 91 -10.66 -8.42 -17.83
CA TYR A 91 -9.52 -7.78 -18.48
C TYR A 91 -9.40 -6.31 -18.10
N GLN A 92 -10.51 -5.58 -18.00
CA GLN A 92 -10.52 -4.19 -17.54
C GLN A 92 -10.04 -4.05 -16.09
N CYS A 93 -10.52 -4.92 -15.19
CA CYS A 93 -10.06 -5.03 -13.81
C CYS A 93 -8.55 -5.25 -13.74
N ARG A 94 -8.07 -6.27 -14.44
CA ARG A 94 -6.65 -6.65 -14.48
C ARG A 94 -5.80 -5.49 -15.01
N THR A 95 -6.22 -4.86 -16.10
CA THR A 95 -5.52 -3.71 -16.70
C THR A 95 -5.48 -2.53 -15.73
N THR A 96 -6.57 -2.26 -15.01
CA THR A 96 -6.64 -1.20 -14.00
C THR A 96 -5.67 -1.47 -12.85
N ILE A 97 -5.65 -2.70 -12.31
CA ILE A 97 -4.74 -3.09 -11.22
C ILE A 97 -3.28 -2.91 -11.66
N ILE A 98 -2.92 -3.41 -12.83
CA ILE A 98 -1.57 -3.31 -13.38
C ILE A 98 -1.18 -1.84 -13.58
N THR A 99 -2.07 -1.04 -14.16
CA THR A 99 -1.82 0.39 -14.42
C THR A 99 -1.60 1.16 -13.12
N VAL A 100 -2.48 0.96 -12.13
CA VAL A 100 -2.35 1.60 -10.81
C VAL A 100 -1.04 1.18 -10.14
N TYR A 101 -0.67 -0.09 -10.23
CA TYR A 101 0.58 -0.59 -9.68
C TYR A 101 1.82 0.01 -10.36
N ILE A 102 1.83 0.14 -11.69
CA ILE A 102 2.92 0.75 -12.46
C ILE A 102 3.05 2.24 -12.10
N LEU A 103 1.95 2.99 -12.15
CA LEU A 103 1.93 4.41 -11.79
C LEU A 103 2.42 4.64 -10.38
N HIS A 104 1.96 3.80 -9.45
CA HIS A 104 2.38 3.85 -8.07
C HIS A 104 3.88 3.56 -7.92
N SER A 105 4.38 2.50 -8.56
CA SER A 105 5.80 2.14 -8.49
C SER A 105 6.71 3.22 -9.08
N ALA A 106 6.26 3.89 -10.14
CA ALA A 106 6.94 5.04 -10.74
C ALA A 106 6.94 6.26 -9.80
N LEU A 107 5.81 6.55 -9.14
CA LEU A 107 5.71 7.63 -8.15
C LEU A 107 6.63 7.39 -6.95
N THR A 108 6.67 6.15 -6.45
CA THR A 108 7.59 5.75 -5.39
C THR A 108 9.05 5.89 -5.82
N LEU A 109 9.41 5.42 -7.02
CA LEU A 109 10.77 5.56 -7.54
C LEU A 109 11.17 7.03 -7.66
N ALA A 110 10.30 7.87 -8.22
CA ALA A 110 10.55 9.31 -8.31
C ALA A 110 10.76 9.93 -6.92
N THR A 111 9.96 9.53 -5.94
CA THR A 111 10.07 9.99 -4.55
C THR A 111 11.42 9.58 -3.91
N LEU A 112 11.86 8.34 -4.12
CA LEU A 112 13.17 7.88 -3.67
C LEU A 112 14.32 8.62 -4.34
N VAL A 113 14.26 8.79 -5.66
CA VAL A 113 15.27 9.51 -6.44
C VAL A 113 15.37 10.96 -5.96
N LEU A 114 14.24 11.64 -5.76
CA LEU A 114 14.22 12.99 -5.21
C LEU A 114 14.83 13.05 -3.80
N GLY A 115 14.55 12.05 -2.95
CA GLY A 115 15.16 11.94 -1.62
C GLY A 115 16.68 11.78 -1.71
N VAL A 116 17.16 10.84 -2.51
CA VAL A 116 18.60 10.60 -2.73
C VAL A 116 19.30 11.84 -3.29
N MET A 117 18.69 12.50 -4.27
CA MET A 117 19.23 13.75 -4.84
C MET A 117 19.31 14.86 -3.78
N HIS A 118 18.33 14.93 -2.87
CA HIS A 118 18.34 15.89 -1.76
C HIS A 118 19.45 15.60 -0.74
N ASN A 119 19.71 14.33 -0.45
CA ASN A 119 20.78 13.88 0.43
C ASN A 119 22.16 14.33 -0.09
N GLY A 120 22.34 14.35 -1.42
CA GLY A 120 23.65 14.50 -2.06
C GLY A 120 24.46 13.20 -2.07
N GLY A 121 23.82 12.07 -1.74
CA GLY A 121 24.30 10.71 -1.99
C GLY A 121 25.23 10.08 -0.96
N TYR A 122 25.85 10.87 -0.06
CA TYR A 122 26.94 10.42 0.81
C TYR A 122 26.73 10.65 2.31
N ARG A 123 25.55 11.11 2.73
CA ARG A 123 25.28 11.38 4.15
C ARG A 123 24.25 10.41 4.69
N LYS A 124 24.44 10.03 5.95
CA LYS A 124 23.50 9.17 6.66
C LYS A 124 23.46 9.60 8.12
N TYR A 125 22.34 10.21 8.48
CA TYR A 125 22.13 10.74 9.81
C TYR A 125 21.49 9.68 10.72
N VAL A 126 22.06 9.49 11.90
CA VAL A 126 21.47 8.68 12.97
C VAL A 126 21.06 9.59 14.13
N PRO A 127 19.88 9.39 14.74
CA PRO A 127 19.50 10.14 15.93
C PRO A 127 20.40 9.76 17.10
N VAL A 128 20.84 10.75 17.87
CA VAL A 128 21.68 10.54 19.06
C VAL A 128 21.14 11.31 20.27
N ASP A 129 21.63 11.00 21.47
CA ASP A 129 21.28 11.76 22.67
C ASP A 129 21.80 13.20 22.56
N PRO A 130 20.92 14.23 22.60
CA PRO A 130 21.34 15.61 22.46
C PRO A 130 22.25 16.09 23.59
N THR A 131 22.09 15.54 24.80
CA THR A 131 22.92 15.92 25.96
C THR A 131 24.34 15.39 25.79
N GLY A 132 24.47 14.11 25.44
CA GLY A 132 25.75 13.48 25.13
C GLY A 132 26.49 14.19 23.99
N LEU A 133 25.79 14.53 22.90
CA LEU A 133 26.39 15.25 21.78
C LEU A 133 26.85 16.65 22.20
N SER A 134 26.01 17.38 22.93
CA SER A 134 26.37 18.74 23.41
C SER A 134 27.65 18.71 24.24
N ASN A 135 27.77 17.76 25.18
CA ASN A 135 28.97 17.61 26.00
C ASN A 135 30.21 17.27 25.16
N LEU A 136 30.08 16.38 24.17
CA LEU A 136 31.19 16.01 23.28
C LEU A 136 31.68 17.21 22.45
N VAL A 137 30.74 17.91 21.82
CA VAL A 137 30.98 19.10 20.99
C VAL A 137 31.61 20.22 21.82
N ILE A 138 31.10 20.48 23.02
CA ILE A 138 31.65 21.45 23.98
C ILE A 138 33.10 21.11 24.32
N ASN A 139 33.39 19.86 24.67
CA ASN A 139 34.75 19.46 25.07
C ASN A 139 35.77 19.56 23.92
N GLU A 140 35.37 19.23 22.70
CA GLU A 140 36.25 19.25 21.53
C GLU A 140 36.45 20.67 20.94
N LEU A 141 35.40 21.50 20.88
CA LEU A 141 35.47 22.81 20.21
C LEU A 141 35.88 23.96 21.15
N ILE A 142 35.58 23.88 22.46
CA ILE A 142 35.90 24.98 23.40
C ILE A 142 37.40 25.08 23.69
N LEU A 143 38.17 24.02 23.42
CA LEU A 143 39.63 24.08 23.54
C LEU A 143 40.30 25.06 22.56
N GLU A 144 39.59 25.51 21.51
CA GLU A 144 40.16 26.40 20.48
C GLU A 144 39.70 27.88 20.58
N GLU A 145 38.59 28.22 21.25
CA GLU A 145 38.09 29.61 21.32
C GLU A 145 37.60 30.03 22.73
N ASP A 146 38.36 30.92 23.35
CA ASP A 146 38.32 31.30 24.78
C ASP A 146 37.15 32.22 25.21
N SER A 147 36.00 32.28 24.51
CA SER A 147 35.12 33.45 24.72
C SER A 147 33.60 33.38 24.54
N VAL A 148 32.90 32.24 24.49
CA VAL A 148 31.43 32.28 24.57
C VAL A 148 30.81 31.09 25.31
N SER A 149 30.42 31.30 26.58
CA SER A 149 29.63 30.36 27.39
C SER A 149 28.14 30.36 27.02
N THR A 150 27.80 30.23 25.73
CA THR A 150 26.40 30.06 25.34
C THR A 150 25.98 28.64 25.67
N GLN A 151 25.07 28.50 26.64
CA GLN A 151 24.37 27.25 26.90
C GLN A 151 23.60 26.84 25.63
N PHE A 152 24.13 25.87 24.89
CA PHE A 152 23.46 25.32 23.72
C PHE A 152 22.42 24.29 24.16
N GLU A 153 21.14 24.67 24.13
CA GLU A 153 20.03 23.75 24.38
C GLU A 153 19.68 22.98 23.10
N CYS A 154 20.24 21.77 22.97
CA CYS A 154 19.93 20.86 21.88
C CYS A 154 18.67 20.04 22.22
N LEU A 155 17.59 20.15 21.44
CA LEU A 155 16.37 19.38 21.65
C LEU A 155 16.42 18.01 20.96
N LYS A 156 17.07 17.95 19.80
CA LYS A 156 17.34 16.73 19.04
C LYS A 156 18.70 16.83 18.42
N ALA A 157 19.39 15.71 18.33
CA ALA A 157 20.70 15.62 17.74
C ALA A 157 20.73 14.49 16.72
N TYR A 158 21.46 14.73 15.64
CA TYR A 158 21.75 13.76 14.61
C TYR A 158 23.24 13.78 14.31
N VAL A 159 23.82 12.64 13.99
CA VAL A 159 25.22 12.50 13.59
C VAL A 159 25.30 11.85 12.22
N ASP A 160 26.16 12.36 11.34
CA ASP A 160 26.45 11.75 10.05
C ASP A 160 27.50 10.64 10.22
N VAL A 161 27.09 9.40 10.01
CA VAL A 161 27.95 8.20 10.24
C VAL A 161 29.09 8.08 9.23
N HIS A 162 29.08 8.88 8.16
CA HIS A 162 30.17 8.91 7.18
C HIS A 162 31.24 9.95 7.49
N THR A 163 31.08 10.74 8.55
CA THR A 163 32.09 11.72 8.96
C THR A 163 33.16 11.10 9.83
N SER A 164 34.40 11.50 9.57
CA SER A 164 35.60 11.02 10.23
C SER A 164 35.90 11.78 11.52
N THR A 165 35.52 13.06 11.58
CA THR A 165 35.76 13.93 12.74
C THR A 165 34.56 14.84 13.02
N VAL A 166 34.45 15.34 14.26
CA VAL A 166 33.46 16.35 14.66
C VAL A 166 33.63 17.67 13.89
N LYS A 167 34.82 17.92 13.32
CA LYS A 167 35.13 19.13 12.55
C LYS A 167 34.67 19.04 11.09
N ASP A 168 34.25 17.86 10.64
CA ASP A 168 33.78 17.67 9.26
C ASP A 168 32.46 18.45 9.03
N ASP A 169 32.28 18.94 7.81
CA ASP A 169 31.09 19.70 7.43
C ASP A 169 29.82 18.85 7.64
N LEU A 170 28.92 19.33 8.50
CA LEU A 170 27.66 18.65 8.88
C LEU A 170 27.85 17.26 9.52
N ALA A 171 29.00 17.05 10.20
CA ALA A 171 29.24 15.88 11.04
C ALA A 171 28.13 15.62 12.06
N PHE A 172 27.52 16.70 12.57
CA PHE A 172 26.33 16.60 13.37
C PHE A 172 25.34 17.73 13.07
N VAL A 173 24.09 17.49 13.45
CA VAL A 173 23.01 18.46 13.38
C VAL A 173 22.33 18.53 14.73
N CYS A 174 22.38 19.72 15.34
CA CYS A 174 21.64 20.04 16.56
C CYS A 174 20.40 20.87 16.25
N CYS A 175 19.24 20.39 16.70
CA CYS A 175 17.95 21.02 16.53
C CYS A 175 17.57 21.82 17.77
N THR A 176 17.48 23.14 17.65
CA THR A 176 17.15 24.07 18.74
C THR A 176 15.74 24.64 18.57
N LYS A 177 15.08 25.02 19.67
CA LYS A 177 13.70 25.53 19.67
C LYS A 177 13.42 26.74 18.75
N HIS A 178 14.43 27.59 18.51
CA HIS A 178 14.26 28.90 17.88
C HIS A 178 14.79 29.01 16.45
N ASP A 179 15.10 27.89 15.76
CA ASP A 179 15.86 27.89 14.48
C ASP A 179 17.18 28.67 14.54
N SER A 180 17.60 29.07 15.74
CA SER A 180 18.82 29.81 16.06
C SER A 180 19.98 28.86 16.30
N SER A 181 19.95 27.70 15.65
CA SER A 181 21.02 26.72 15.81
C SER A 181 22.34 27.41 15.47
N PRO A 182 23.40 27.24 16.27
CA PRO A 182 24.72 27.73 15.92
C PRO A 182 25.13 27.04 14.63
N VAL A 183 24.84 27.67 13.50
CA VAL A 183 25.31 27.19 12.22
C VAL A 183 26.79 27.53 12.22
N PHE A 184 27.65 26.59 12.63
CA PHE A 184 29.11 26.68 12.51
C PHE A 184 29.59 26.69 11.05
N THR A 185 28.66 26.86 10.11
CA THR A 185 28.90 26.66 8.70
C THR A 185 28.53 27.90 7.92
N THR A 186 29.43 28.31 7.04
CA THR A 186 29.29 29.56 6.26
C THR A 186 28.42 29.36 5.01
N ARG A 187 27.97 28.14 4.70
CA ARG A 187 27.26 27.84 3.45
C ARG A 187 25.73 28.02 3.59
N PRO A 188 25.11 28.95 2.82
CA PRO A 188 23.68 29.26 2.95
C PRO A 188 22.75 28.07 2.65
N GLY A 189 23.17 27.12 1.80
CA GLY A 189 22.37 25.93 1.49
C GLY A 189 22.16 24.98 2.66
N TRP A 190 23.04 25.00 3.66
CA TRP A 190 23.00 24.04 4.77
C TRP A 190 21.98 24.41 5.84
N LYS A 191 21.65 25.69 5.95
CA LYS A 191 20.56 26.13 6.83
C LYS A 191 19.23 25.48 6.45
N ASN A 192 18.95 25.39 5.15
CA ASN A 192 17.74 24.73 4.64
C ASN A 192 17.78 23.22 4.88
N TYR A 193 18.94 22.60 4.69
CA TYR A 193 19.13 21.17 4.96
C TYR A 193 18.88 20.84 6.44
N GLN A 194 19.51 21.59 7.33
CA GLN A 194 19.34 21.47 8.78
C GLN A 194 17.88 21.73 9.21
N SER A 195 17.24 22.78 8.68
CA SER A 195 15.84 23.07 9.02
C SER A 195 14.93 21.93 8.60
N ASN A 196 15.16 21.34 7.42
CA ASN A 196 14.36 20.22 6.92
C ASN A 196 14.60 18.93 7.72
N LEU A 197 15.83 18.66 8.16
CA LEU A 197 16.12 17.51 9.03
C LEU A 197 15.47 17.66 10.42
N CYS A 198 15.59 18.84 11.03
CA CYS A 198 15.05 19.12 12.37
C CYS A 198 13.53 19.23 12.40
N TYR A 199 12.98 19.88 11.37
CA TYR A 199 11.58 20.20 11.22
C TYR A 199 11.13 19.80 9.81
N PRO A 200 10.96 18.48 9.56
CA PRO A 200 10.56 18.00 8.24
C PRO A 200 9.28 18.70 7.80
N ARG A 201 9.39 19.47 6.73
CA ARG A 201 8.29 20.14 6.05
C ARG A 201 8.03 19.43 4.75
N ASP A 202 6.75 19.37 4.38
CA ASP A 202 6.38 18.92 3.07
C ASP A 202 6.92 19.92 2.03
N PRO A 203 7.75 19.50 1.05
CA PRO A 203 8.34 20.42 0.08
C PRO A 203 7.31 21.06 -0.85
N TYR A 204 6.11 20.48 -0.96
CA TYR A 204 5.04 21.00 -1.82
C TYR A 204 4.11 21.96 -1.09
N PHE A 205 3.85 21.74 0.20
CA PHE A 205 2.87 22.50 0.97
C PHE A 205 3.46 23.41 2.05
N ASP A 206 4.76 23.31 2.35
CA ASP A 206 5.45 24.00 3.47
C ASP A 206 4.76 23.78 4.84
N ILE A 207 4.00 22.69 4.98
CA ILE A 207 3.35 22.29 6.23
C ILE A 207 4.33 21.42 7.00
N SER A 208 4.52 21.72 8.29
CA SER A 208 5.32 20.86 9.16
C SER A 208 4.64 19.51 9.30
N MET A 209 5.39 18.43 9.02
CA MET A 209 4.92 17.06 9.23
C MET A 209 4.45 16.85 10.66
N GLN A 210 5.05 17.54 11.63
CA GLN A 210 4.67 17.41 13.03
C GLN A 210 3.22 17.83 13.32
N GLN A 211 2.61 18.63 12.44
CA GLN A 211 1.21 19.06 12.54
C GLN A 211 0.24 18.07 11.89
N LEU A 212 0.73 17.20 10.99
CA LEU A 212 -0.10 16.21 10.32
C LEU A 212 -0.43 15.06 11.27
N PRO A 213 -1.71 14.69 11.42
CA PRO A 213 -2.08 13.52 12.23
C PRO A 213 -1.43 12.26 11.65
N PHE A 214 -0.97 11.38 12.54
CA PHE A 214 -0.29 10.10 12.26
C PHE A 214 1.16 10.16 11.75
N SER A 215 1.68 11.33 11.31
CA SER A 215 3.07 11.44 10.83
C SER A 215 4.10 10.96 11.85
N LYS A 216 4.03 11.46 13.09
CA LYS A 216 4.91 11.08 14.21
C LYS A 216 4.74 9.62 14.66
N ARG A 217 3.65 8.97 14.25
CA ARG A 217 3.32 7.61 14.67
C ARG A 217 3.76 6.58 13.65
N LEU A 218 4.00 6.93 12.39
CA LEU A 218 4.44 5.98 11.36
C LEU A 218 5.78 5.30 11.65
N THR A 219 6.63 5.92 12.47
CA THR A 219 7.90 5.33 12.91
C THR A 219 7.73 4.39 14.11
N ARG A 220 6.55 4.35 14.73
CA ARG A 220 6.27 3.43 15.83
C ARG A 220 5.75 2.11 15.28
N PHE A 221 6.36 1.02 15.75
CA PHE A 221 6.06 -0.32 15.25
C PHE A 221 4.56 -0.69 15.24
N PRO A 222 3.76 -0.47 16.30
CA PRO A 222 2.34 -0.83 16.29
C PRO A 222 1.56 -0.07 15.22
N GLU A 223 1.83 1.23 15.07
CA GLU A 223 1.14 2.06 14.10
C GLU A 223 1.58 1.79 12.66
N ALA A 224 2.86 1.48 12.44
CA ALA A 224 3.38 1.02 11.15
C ALA A 224 2.68 -0.27 10.67
N TRP A 225 2.17 -1.09 11.61
CA TRP A 225 1.39 -2.29 11.31
C TRP A 225 -0.11 -2.03 11.14
N VAL A 226 -0.68 -1.18 11.99
CA VAL A 226 -2.11 -0.92 12.01
C VAL A 226 -2.54 -0.02 10.86
N LEU A 227 -1.74 0.99 10.49
CA LEU A 227 -2.09 1.95 9.44
C LEU A 227 -2.29 1.30 8.06
N PRO A 228 -1.41 0.40 7.56
CA PRO A 228 -1.68 -0.34 6.32
C PRO A 228 -2.99 -1.13 6.34
N MET A 229 -3.38 -1.61 7.53
CA MET A 229 -4.57 -2.43 7.76
C MET A 229 -5.84 -1.60 8.00
N LEU A 230 -5.72 -0.28 8.11
CA LEU A 230 -6.85 0.62 8.36
C LEU A 230 -8.01 0.44 7.36
N PRO A 231 -7.80 0.39 6.02
CA PRO A 231 -8.88 0.11 5.08
C PRO A 231 -9.69 -1.15 5.40
N ILE A 232 -9.01 -2.27 5.67
CA ILE A 232 -9.70 -3.53 5.94
C ILE A 232 -10.41 -3.49 7.31
N PHE A 233 -9.85 -2.78 8.30
CA PHE A 233 -10.53 -2.54 9.57
C PHE A 233 -11.79 -1.70 9.41
N ILE A 234 -11.74 -0.60 8.64
CA ILE A 234 -12.91 0.24 8.35
C ILE A 234 -14.01 -0.63 7.71
N ARG A 235 -13.65 -1.46 6.73
CA ARG A 235 -14.57 -2.37 6.08
C ARG A 235 -15.15 -3.40 7.04
N LEU A 236 -14.33 -4.01 7.90
CA LEU A 236 -14.78 -4.98 8.90
C LEU A 236 -15.76 -4.34 9.88
N VAL A 237 -15.44 -3.15 10.41
CA VAL A 237 -16.31 -2.39 11.30
C VAL A 237 -17.64 -2.08 10.62
N TYR A 238 -17.62 -1.63 9.37
CA TYR A 238 -18.85 -1.39 8.61
C TYR A 238 -19.69 -2.66 8.46
N GLN A 239 -19.08 -3.80 8.13
CA GLN A 239 -19.77 -5.07 7.97
C GLN A 239 -20.39 -5.54 9.30
N LEU A 240 -19.68 -5.38 10.41
CA LEU A 240 -20.16 -5.70 11.76
C LEU A 240 -21.34 -4.81 12.15
N ILE A 241 -21.25 -3.49 11.96
CA ILE A 241 -22.35 -2.55 12.22
C ILE A 241 -23.56 -2.91 11.36
N SER A 242 -23.36 -3.23 10.08
CA SER A 242 -24.43 -3.61 9.15
C SER A 242 -25.07 -4.95 9.53
N ALA A 243 -24.29 -5.90 10.02
CA ALA A 243 -24.80 -7.17 10.56
C ALA A 243 -25.62 -6.94 11.84
N LEU A 244 -25.09 -6.15 12.78
CA LEU A 244 -25.75 -5.82 14.04
C LEU A 244 -27.07 -5.06 13.81
N GLY A 245 -27.07 -4.08 12.89
CA GLY A 245 -28.27 -3.34 12.52
C GLY A 245 -29.38 -4.26 11.98
N ARG A 246 -29.02 -5.29 11.20
CA ARG A 246 -29.98 -6.29 10.71
C ARG A 246 -30.49 -7.20 11.81
N LEU A 247 -29.63 -7.62 12.74
CA LEU A 247 -30.04 -8.42 13.90
C LEU A 247 -31.02 -7.64 14.79
N MET A 248 -30.72 -6.36 15.07
CA MET A 248 -31.62 -5.49 15.84
C MET A 248 -32.96 -5.30 15.13
N LYS A 249 -32.96 -5.09 13.81
CA LYS A 249 -34.19 -4.98 13.01
C LYS A 249 -35.05 -6.24 13.09
N ARG A 250 -34.45 -7.42 12.94
CA ARG A 250 -35.16 -8.71 13.08
C ARG A 250 -35.73 -8.91 14.48
N GLY A 251 -34.98 -8.54 15.51
CA GLY A 251 -35.44 -8.60 16.90
C GLY A 251 -36.60 -7.66 17.20
N PHE A 252 -36.72 -6.54 16.48
CA PHE A 252 -37.85 -5.62 16.60
C PHE A 252 -39.09 -6.12 15.83
N GLU A 253 -38.90 -6.65 14.62
CA GLU A 253 -39.98 -7.23 13.80
C GLU A 253 -40.60 -8.47 14.46
N SER A 254 -39.81 -9.31 15.15
CA SER A 254 -40.34 -10.50 15.84
C SER A 254 -41.18 -10.18 17.08
N ARG A 255 -41.13 -8.93 17.59
CA ARG A 255 -41.89 -8.52 18.78
C ARG A 255 -43.28 -8.00 18.45
N HIS A 256 -43.61 -7.77 17.19
CA HIS A 256 -44.99 -7.52 16.84
C HIS A 256 -45.75 -8.84 16.94
N PRO A 257 -46.65 -9.02 17.93
CA PRO A 257 -47.41 -10.25 18.06
C PRO A 257 -48.16 -10.42 16.75
N VAL A 258 -47.87 -11.53 16.06
CA VAL A 258 -48.66 -11.97 14.92
C VAL A 258 -50.09 -11.98 15.43
N LYS A 259 -50.91 -11.03 14.97
CA LYS A 259 -52.34 -11.09 15.21
C LYS A 259 -52.76 -12.43 14.65
N SER A 260 -53.01 -13.40 15.53
CA SER A 260 -53.52 -14.71 15.16
C SER A 260 -54.65 -14.46 14.17
N PRO A 261 -54.56 -14.96 12.92
CA PRO A 261 -55.63 -14.78 11.97
C PRO A 261 -56.89 -15.34 12.63
N SER A 262 -57.78 -14.44 13.02
CA SER A 262 -59.06 -14.80 13.61
C SER A 262 -59.72 -15.75 12.63
N HIS A 263 -59.94 -16.99 13.06
CA HIS A 263 -60.68 -18.02 12.35
C HIS A 263 -61.96 -17.44 11.73
N GLN A 264 -61.91 -17.03 10.46
CA GLN A 264 -63.11 -16.96 9.65
C GLN A 264 -63.44 -18.40 9.29
N SER A 265 -64.34 -18.94 10.11
CA SER A 265 -65.19 -20.10 9.85
C SER A 265 -65.60 -20.17 8.37
N LEU A 266 -64.88 -20.96 7.59
CA LEU A 266 -65.37 -21.44 6.30
C LEU A 266 -66.20 -22.69 6.58
N ARG A 267 -67.52 -22.50 6.63
CA ARG A 267 -68.50 -23.56 6.43
C ARG A 267 -68.18 -24.27 5.11
N GLN A 268 -67.58 -25.44 5.19
CA GLN A 268 -67.56 -26.38 4.08
C GLN A 268 -68.75 -27.33 4.26
N GLY A 269 -69.73 -27.15 3.38
CA GLY A 269 -70.89 -28.03 3.27
C GLY A 269 -70.45 -29.42 2.79
N SER A 270 -70.98 -30.40 3.50
CA SER A 270 -70.91 -31.83 3.23
C SER A 270 -71.42 -32.18 1.84
N ARG A 271 -70.70 -33.04 1.11
CA ARG A 271 -71.34 -34.07 0.27
C ARG A 271 -70.42 -35.27 0.10
N VAL A 272 -70.75 -36.28 0.89
CA VAL A 272 -70.36 -37.68 0.75
C VAL A 272 -71.02 -38.23 -0.51
N SER A 273 -70.28 -38.96 -1.33
CA SER A 273 -70.80 -40.05 -2.16
C SER A 273 -69.65 -41.01 -2.48
N SER A 274 -69.64 -42.09 -1.71
CA SER A 274 -68.97 -43.35 -1.97
C SER A 274 -69.54 -44.05 -3.20
N SER A 275 -68.69 -44.63 -4.04
CA SER A 275 -68.96 -45.97 -4.60
C SER A 275 -67.68 -46.64 -5.09
N SER A 276 -67.59 -47.91 -4.69
CA SER A 276 -66.67 -48.96 -5.06
C SER A 276 -66.71 -49.30 -6.55
N SER A 277 -65.60 -49.76 -7.14
CA SER A 277 -65.56 -51.05 -7.84
C SER A 277 -64.13 -51.44 -8.20
N ALA A 278 -63.77 -52.67 -7.85
CA ALA A 278 -62.62 -53.37 -8.39
C ALA A 278 -62.87 -53.71 -9.86
N ASN A 279 -61.83 -53.59 -10.70
CA ASN A 279 -61.52 -54.58 -11.72
C ASN A 279 -60.11 -54.35 -12.30
N SER A 280 -59.40 -55.46 -12.38
CA SER A 280 -58.09 -55.66 -13.00
C SER A 280 -58.13 -55.46 -14.51
N ILE A 281 -57.32 -54.55 -15.05
CA ILE A 281 -56.76 -54.68 -16.41
C ILE A 281 -55.32 -54.15 -16.38
N LEU A 282 -54.40 -55.04 -16.74
CA LEU A 282 -52.99 -54.82 -16.96
C LEU A 282 -52.83 -53.95 -18.23
N GLU A 283 -52.92 -52.63 -18.09
CA GLU A 283 -52.65 -51.70 -19.17
C GLU A 283 -51.18 -51.27 -19.11
N ARG A 284 -50.51 -51.46 -20.26
CA ARG A 284 -49.09 -51.19 -20.48
C ARG A 284 -48.88 -49.67 -20.37
N VAL A 285 -48.52 -49.20 -19.19
CA VAL A 285 -48.13 -47.81 -18.92
C VAL A 285 -46.89 -47.50 -19.77
N VAL A 286 -47.12 -46.79 -20.87
CA VAL A 286 -46.08 -45.97 -21.50
C VAL A 286 -45.71 -44.92 -20.48
N VAL A 287 -44.54 -45.08 -19.88
CA VAL A 287 -43.91 -44.08 -19.00
C VAL A 287 -43.55 -42.89 -19.87
N THR A 288 -44.51 -41.99 -20.10
CA THR A 288 -44.20 -40.60 -20.39
C THR A 288 -43.51 -40.04 -19.15
N PRO A 289 -42.29 -39.48 -19.25
CA PRO A 289 -41.66 -38.82 -18.12
C PRO A 289 -42.57 -37.68 -17.68
N SER A 290 -43.24 -37.90 -16.54
CA SER A 290 -44.04 -36.92 -15.85
C SER A 290 -43.17 -35.68 -15.65
N ALA A 291 -43.66 -34.53 -16.10
CA ALA A 291 -43.11 -33.22 -15.84
C ALA A 291 -42.54 -33.18 -14.42
N GLU A 292 -41.21 -33.16 -14.32
CA GLU A 292 -40.51 -32.96 -13.06
C GLU A 292 -41.09 -31.70 -12.43
N SER A 293 -41.79 -31.90 -11.32
CA SER A 293 -42.21 -30.81 -10.47
C SER A 293 -40.95 -30.06 -10.09
N PHE A 294 -40.76 -28.88 -10.72
CA PHE A 294 -39.75 -27.91 -10.35
C PHE A 294 -39.95 -27.61 -8.87
N THR A 295 -39.25 -28.36 -8.05
CA THR A 295 -39.12 -28.14 -6.62
C THR A 295 -38.34 -26.84 -6.56
N SER A 296 -39.06 -25.75 -6.29
CA SER A 296 -38.47 -24.43 -6.15
C SER A 296 -37.39 -24.54 -5.08
N SER A 297 -36.14 -24.66 -5.52
CA SER A 297 -34.98 -24.72 -4.66
C SER A 297 -35.07 -23.50 -3.74
N PRO A 298 -35.10 -23.69 -2.42
CA PRO A 298 -35.28 -22.59 -1.47
C PRO A 298 -34.23 -21.51 -1.77
N LEU A 299 -34.70 -20.29 -2.01
CA LEU A 299 -33.83 -19.16 -2.29
C LEU A 299 -32.74 -19.11 -1.21
N PRO A 300 -31.46 -18.99 -1.57
CA PRO A 300 -30.38 -18.96 -0.60
C PRO A 300 -30.63 -17.84 0.39
N ASP A 301 -30.79 -18.21 1.66
CA ASP A 301 -31.12 -17.28 2.72
C ASP A 301 -30.10 -16.14 2.76
N THR A 302 -30.58 -14.89 2.75
CA THR A 302 -29.78 -13.65 2.84
C THR A 302 -28.71 -13.66 3.95
N GLN A 303 -28.85 -14.51 4.96
CA GLN A 303 -27.88 -14.72 6.03
C GLN A 303 -26.58 -15.38 5.53
N THR A 304 -26.66 -16.30 4.59
CA THR A 304 -25.50 -17.01 4.01
C THR A 304 -24.57 -16.06 3.24
N ALA A 305 -25.14 -15.13 2.46
CA ALA A 305 -24.37 -14.13 1.71
C ALA A 305 -23.56 -13.20 2.61
N ASN A 306 -24.13 -12.77 3.75
CA ASN A 306 -23.41 -11.89 4.69
C ASN A 306 -22.25 -12.60 5.38
N ASN A 307 -22.47 -13.86 5.76
CA ASN A 307 -21.42 -14.69 6.37
C ASN A 307 -20.28 -14.91 5.37
N ALA A 308 -20.59 -15.08 4.08
CA ALA A 308 -19.58 -15.18 3.03
C ALA A 308 -18.75 -13.90 2.91
N ILE A 309 -19.38 -12.72 2.89
CA ILE A 309 -18.66 -11.43 2.82
C ILE A 309 -17.75 -11.24 4.03
N LEU A 310 -18.25 -11.49 5.24
CA LEU A 310 -17.46 -11.37 6.47
C LEU A 310 -16.29 -12.37 6.47
N ARG A 311 -16.53 -13.61 6.06
CA ARG A 311 -15.48 -14.64 5.93
C ARG A 311 -14.38 -14.21 4.97
N VAL A 312 -14.74 -13.64 3.81
CA VAL A 312 -13.76 -13.13 2.84
C VAL A 312 -12.92 -12.00 3.43
N THR A 313 -13.54 -11.06 4.16
CA THR A 313 -12.80 -9.99 4.86
C THR A 313 -11.84 -10.57 5.90
N LEU A 314 -12.27 -11.56 6.70
CA LEU A 314 -11.41 -12.20 7.71
C LEU A 314 -10.26 -12.99 7.08
N GLN A 315 -10.50 -13.69 5.96
CA GLN A 315 -9.46 -14.40 5.22
C GLN A 315 -8.37 -13.45 4.73
N ARG A 316 -8.77 -12.28 4.20
CA ARG A 316 -7.83 -11.25 3.76
C ARG A 316 -7.07 -10.63 4.92
N LEU A 317 -7.74 -10.37 6.03
CA LEU A 317 -7.11 -9.85 7.24
C LEU A 317 -6.03 -10.82 7.74
N LEU A 318 -6.34 -12.12 7.77
CA LEU A 318 -5.39 -13.15 8.12
C LEU A 318 -4.23 -13.19 7.12
N PHE A 319 -4.51 -13.12 5.82
CA PHE A 319 -3.47 -13.10 4.79
C PHE A 319 -2.53 -11.90 4.93
N TYR A 320 -3.05 -10.70 5.16
CA TYR A 320 -2.22 -9.53 5.40
C TYR A 320 -1.44 -9.64 6.70
N PHE A 321 -2.05 -10.16 7.76
CA PHE A 321 -1.33 -10.43 8.99
C PHE A 321 -0.15 -11.37 8.73
N LEU A 322 -0.35 -12.45 7.97
CA LEU A 322 0.72 -13.38 7.60
C LEU A 322 1.79 -12.71 6.73
N ILE A 323 1.40 -11.88 5.76
CA ILE A 323 2.35 -11.11 4.95
C ILE A 323 3.15 -10.13 5.81
N LEU A 324 2.48 -9.36 6.68
CA LEU A 324 3.13 -8.38 7.55
C LEU A 324 4.10 -9.07 8.51
N ASN A 325 3.76 -10.25 9.03
CA ASN A 325 4.66 -11.05 9.86
C ASN A 325 5.80 -11.66 9.04
N LEU A 326 5.52 -12.30 7.90
CA LEU A 326 6.55 -12.87 7.03
C LEU A 326 7.55 -11.79 6.62
N ARG A 327 7.07 -10.59 6.33
CA ARG A 327 7.92 -9.46 5.94
C ARG A 327 8.61 -8.83 7.14
N GLY A 328 7.89 -8.61 8.23
CA GLY A 328 8.44 -8.08 9.47
C GLY A 328 9.55 -8.99 9.97
N TRP A 329 9.24 -10.23 10.32
CA TRP A 329 10.22 -11.17 10.84
C TRP A 329 11.20 -11.66 9.76
N GLY A 330 10.69 -12.08 8.60
CA GLY A 330 11.53 -12.71 7.57
C GLY A 330 12.46 -11.73 6.84
N LEU A 331 12.11 -10.45 6.70
CA LEU A 331 13.02 -9.47 6.12
C LEU A 331 13.79 -8.72 7.19
N TYR A 332 13.15 -8.28 8.27
CA TYR A 332 13.89 -7.52 9.28
C TYR A 332 14.91 -8.43 9.97
N VAL A 333 14.47 -9.57 10.49
CA VAL A 333 15.40 -10.50 11.16
C VAL A 333 16.18 -11.31 10.13
N GLY A 334 15.50 -11.77 9.08
CA GLY A 334 16.12 -12.64 8.08
C GLY A 334 17.05 -11.91 7.09
N ALA A 335 16.77 -10.66 6.69
CA ALA A 335 17.70 -9.93 5.81
C ALA A 335 18.92 -9.44 6.59
N ASN A 336 18.76 -9.01 7.86
CA ASN A 336 19.90 -8.72 8.71
C ASN A 336 20.78 -9.96 8.88
N ALA A 337 20.17 -11.12 9.13
CA ALA A 337 20.88 -12.40 9.12
C ALA A 337 21.54 -12.67 7.75
N LEU A 338 20.84 -12.50 6.64
CA LEU A 338 21.38 -12.71 5.29
C LEU A 338 22.56 -11.77 4.98
N GLU A 339 22.50 -10.53 5.45
CA GLU A 339 23.59 -9.56 5.38
C GLU A 339 24.84 -10.15 6.04
N ASP A 340 24.68 -10.52 7.31
CA ASP A 340 25.74 -10.99 8.17
C ASP A 340 26.33 -12.32 7.68
N TYR A 341 25.50 -13.21 7.13
CA TYR A 341 25.91 -14.55 6.73
C TYR A 341 26.39 -14.68 5.28
N LEU A 342 25.86 -13.88 4.37
CA LEU A 342 26.03 -14.09 2.92
C LEU A 342 26.64 -12.88 2.24
N ILE A 343 26.10 -11.68 2.45
CA ILE A 343 26.52 -10.50 1.68
C ILE A 343 27.83 -9.95 2.20
N VAL A 344 27.95 -9.72 3.51
CA VAL A 344 29.19 -9.22 4.11
C VAL A 344 30.34 -10.19 3.82
N PRO A 345 30.23 -11.52 4.04
CA PRO A 345 31.31 -12.45 3.71
C PRO A 345 31.66 -12.52 2.22
N TRP A 346 30.66 -12.38 1.35
CA TRP A 346 30.88 -12.47 -0.10
C TRP A 346 31.55 -11.22 -0.67
N VAL A 347 31.12 -10.04 -0.23
CA VAL A 347 31.72 -8.76 -0.65
C VAL A 347 33.12 -8.61 -0.06
N THR A 348 33.27 -8.94 1.24
CA THR A 348 34.54 -8.75 1.97
C THR A 348 35.58 -9.83 1.72
N GLY A 349 35.19 -10.98 1.19
CA GLY A 349 36.04 -12.16 1.09
C GLY A 349 36.37 -12.82 2.44
N ASN A 350 35.86 -12.31 3.57
CA ASN A 350 36.11 -12.86 4.90
C ASN A 350 35.07 -13.91 5.26
N ARG A 351 35.50 -15.16 5.43
CA ARG A 351 34.63 -16.23 5.94
C ARG A 351 34.42 -16.06 7.44
N VAL A 352 33.17 -15.83 7.84
CA VAL A 352 32.75 -15.83 9.24
C VAL A 352 32.67 -17.29 9.72
N ILE A 353 33.50 -17.66 10.71
CA ILE A 353 33.67 -19.07 11.16
C ILE A 353 32.76 -19.45 12.34
N SER A 354 31.80 -18.61 12.80
CA SER A 354 30.86 -19.06 13.84
C SER A 354 29.45 -18.47 13.79
N PRO A 355 28.40 -19.27 14.03
CA PRO A 355 27.02 -19.01 13.59
C PRO A 355 26.12 -18.40 14.68
N LEU A 356 26.67 -18.05 15.83
CA LEU A 356 25.93 -17.63 17.02
C LEU A 356 26.65 -16.52 17.81
N ARG A 357 27.66 -15.92 17.19
CA ARG A 357 28.34 -14.75 17.74
C ARG A 357 27.73 -13.53 17.06
N THR A 358 26.98 -12.75 17.83
CA THR A 358 26.41 -11.45 17.46
C THR A 358 27.49 -10.38 17.24
N ASP A 359 28.76 -10.69 17.48
CA ASP A 359 29.90 -9.82 17.18
C ASP A 359 29.94 -9.53 15.67
N SER A 360 29.45 -8.35 15.31
CA SER A 360 29.25 -7.86 13.94
C SER A 360 30.55 -7.81 13.16
N VAL A 361 30.62 -8.60 12.09
CA VAL A 361 31.80 -8.74 11.22
C VAL A 361 31.92 -7.60 10.19
N SER A 362 31.31 -6.44 10.45
CA SER A 362 31.49 -5.25 9.60
C SER A 362 32.88 -4.61 9.74
N ASP A 363 33.67 -5.00 10.74
CA ASP A 363 34.96 -4.36 11.04
C ASP A 363 36.14 -4.90 10.21
N VAL A 364 35.95 -5.93 9.38
CA VAL A 364 37.08 -6.63 8.73
C VAL A 364 37.43 -6.07 7.34
N GLU A 365 36.63 -5.16 6.76
CA GLU A 365 36.95 -4.52 5.46
C GLU A 365 37.53 -3.11 5.54
N HIS A 366 37.64 -2.53 6.74
CA HIS A 366 38.49 -1.36 6.96
C HIS A 366 39.75 -1.72 7.73
N ASN A 367 40.38 -2.82 7.32
CA ASN A 367 41.81 -3.05 7.54
C ASN A 367 42.69 -2.14 6.63
N ILE A 368 42.19 -0.95 6.29
CA ILE A 368 43.08 0.21 6.16
C ILE A 368 43.63 0.39 7.56
N GLN A 369 44.91 0.07 7.74
CA GLN A 369 45.68 0.21 8.96
C GLN A 369 45.67 1.66 9.50
N SER A 370 44.53 2.15 9.99
CA SER A 370 44.48 3.26 10.92
C SER A 370 44.24 2.68 12.30
N SER A 371 45.34 2.26 12.92
CA SER A 371 45.38 2.03 14.36
C SER A 371 44.75 3.24 15.06
N ASN A 372 43.63 3.04 15.76
CA ASN A 372 42.90 4.00 16.61
C ASN A 372 41.72 4.80 16.00
N ASN A 373 41.17 4.45 14.83
CA ASN A 373 39.95 5.13 14.36
C ASN A 373 38.68 4.59 15.03
N GLU A 374 38.54 4.82 16.34
CA GLU A 374 37.23 4.79 16.98
C GLU A 374 36.35 5.88 16.35
N CYS A 375 35.10 5.57 16.01
CA CYS A 375 34.19 6.60 15.53
C CYS A 375 34.02 7.67 16.60
N TRP A 376 34.24 8.93 16.24
CA TRP A 376 34.26 10.04 17.18
C TRP A 376 32.93 10.19 17.95
N TYR A 377 31.82 9.67 17.41
CA TYR A 377 30.48 9.73 17.99
C TYR A 377 30.08 8.49 18.83
N LYS A 378 30.98 7.52 19.00
CA LYS A 378 30.77 6.24 19.73
C LYS A 378 30.17 6.44 21.11
N ASP A 379 30.72 7.35 21.91
CA ASP A 379 30.31 7.56 23.30
C ASP A 379 28.89 8.15 23.40
N VAL A 380 28.50 8.96 22.43
CA VAL A 380 27.17 9.55 22.35
C VAL A 380 26.14 8.48 22.00
N LEU A 381 26.47 7.56 21.09
CA LEU A 381 25.61 6.43 20.74
C LEU A 381 25.42 5.47 21.91
N LYS A 382 26.50 5.14 22.64
CA LYS A 382 26.42 4.29 23.85
C LYS A 382 25.46 4.86 24.89
N THR A 383 25.45 6.18 25.04
CA THR A 383 24.53 6.86 25.96
C THR A 383 23.07 6.72 25.52
N HIS A 384 22.81 6.83 24.21
CA HIS A 384 21.46 6.72 23.66
C HIS A 384 20.90 5.28 23.67
N HIS A 385 21.74 4.30 23.37
CA HIS A 385 21.37 2.88 23.22
C HIS A 385 21.85 2.00 24.38
N ARG A 386 22.02 2.58 25.56
CA ARG A 386 22.66 1.92 26.71
C ARG A 386 22.12 0.53 27.01
N THR A 387 20.80 0.32 26.94
CA THR A 387 20.17 -0.99 27.20
C THR A 387 20.37 -2.01 26.08
N SER A 388 20.60 -1.55 24.85
CA SER A 388 20.80 -2.40 23.66
C SER A 388 22.27 -2.78 23.47
N MET A 389 23.20 -1.95 23.97
CA MET A 389 24.65 -2.15 23.82
C MET A 389 25.36 -2.72 25.04
N GLU A 390 24.75 -2.72 26.23
CA GLU A 390 25.37 -3.27 27.44
C GLU A 390 25.55 -4.80 27.41
N GLN A 391 24.87 -5.52 26.51
CA GLN A 391 24.87 -7.00 26.50
C GLN A 391 25.76 -7.66 25.45
N ASP A 392 26.26 -6.93 24.46
CA ASP A 392 26.99 -7.52 23.34
C ASP A 392 28.24 -6.70 23.02
N TYR A 393 29.35 -7.39 22.72
CA TYR A 393 30.61 -6.83 22.21
C TYR A 393 30.45 -6.30 20.77
N PHE A 394 29.37 -5.57 20.49
CA PHE A 394 29.11 -5.00 19.17
C PHE A 394 30.18 -3.99 18.79
N SER A 395 30.56 -4.03 17.51
CA SER A 395 31.53 -3.12 16.89
C SER A 395 31.30 -1.68 17.34
N ASP A 396 32.39 -1.02 17.69
CA ASP A 396 32.45 0.28 18.38
C ASP A 396 31.82 1.47 17.64
N CYS A 397 31.22 1.25 16.47
CA CYS A 397 30.55 2.23 15.63
C CYS A 397 29.17 1.71 15.20
N TYR A 398 28.13 1.98 16.00
CA TYR A 398 26.76 1.64 15.63
C TYR A 398 26.23 2.61 14.56
N GLY A 399 25.50 2.07 13.57
CA GLY A 399 25.22 2.74 12.31
C GLY A 399 26.19 2.30 11.23
N ARG A 400 26.09 1.02 10.83
CA ARG A 400 26.95 0.43 9.79
C ARG A 400 27.00 1.32 8.54
N PRO A 401 28.13 1.32 7.80
CA PRO A 401 28.23 2.02 6.51
C PRO A 401 27.12 1.61 5.55
N PHE A 402 26.63 0.38 5.73
CA PHE A 402 25.46 -0.18 5.07
C PHE A 402 24.57 -0.82 6.14
N ASP A 403 23.36 -0.30 6.30
CA ASP A 403 22.26 -0.94 7.01
C ASP A 403 21.21 -1.24 5.95
N PHE A 404 20.74 -2.49 5.87
CA PHE A 404 19.58 -2.77 5.03
C PHE A 404 18.51 -1.75 5.37
N SER A 405 18.03 -1.03 4.36
CA SER A 405 17.07 0.05 4.58
C SER A 405 15.72 -0.52 5.00
N ASP A 406 15.66 -1.01 6.23
CA ASP A 406 14.55 -1.61 6.94
C ASP A 406 13.34 -0.69 6.88
N HIS A 407 13.55 0.62 6.99
CA HIS A 407 12.51 1.62 6.84
C HIS A 407 12.01 1.73 5.39
N ILE A 408 12.89 1.74 4.38
CA ILE A 408 12.44 1.78 2.96
C ILE A 408 11.76 0.47 2.59
N VAL A 409 12.34 -0.66 2.96
CA VAL A 409 11.72 -1.98 2.76
C VAL A 409 10.39 -2.04 3.49
N LEU A 410 10.27 -1.53 4.72
CA LEU A 410 9.01 -1.56 5.47
C LEU A 410 7.98 -0.63 4.84
N PHE A 411 8.32 0.62 4.48
CA PHE A 411 7.37 1.52 3.83
C PHE A 411 6.94 1.01 2.45
N LEU A 412 7.86 0.46 1.66
CA LEU A 412 7.60 0.06 0.28
C LEU A 412 7.06 -1.37 0.14
N ALA A 413 7.53 -2.29 0.97
CA ALA A 413 7.01 -3.64 1.00
C ALA A 413 5.73 -3.71 1.84
N HIS A 414 5.67 -3.19 3.08
CA HIS A 414 4.48 -3.40 3.93
C HIS A 414 3.33 -2.48 3.57
N TYR A 415 3.57 -1.18 3.49
CA TYR A 415 2.48 -0.23 3.41
C TYR A 415 1.79 -0.32 2.06
N LEU A 416 2.58 -0.23 0.99
CA LEU A 416 2.05 0.11 -0.33
C LEU A 416 1.21 -0.99 -0.98
N PRO A 417 1.59 -2.28 -1.01
CA PRO A 417 0.81 -3.31 -1.69
C PRO A 417 -0.51 -3.61 -0.99
N ILE A 418 -0.49 -3.76 0.34
CA ILE A 418 -1.70 -4.11 1.12
C ILE A 418 -2.70 -2.97 1.02
N PHE A 419 -2.21 -1.75 1.25
CA PHE A 419 -3.03 -0.54 1.20
C PHE A 419 -3.59 -0.27 -0.20
N LEU A 420 -2.74 -0.29 -1.23
CA LEU A 420 -3.15 -0.05 -2.62
C LEU A 420 -4.13 -1.13 -3.09
N PHE A 421 -3.88 -2.38 -2.72
CA PHE A 421 -4.76 -3.48 -3.07
C PHE A 421 -6.12 -3.37 -2.40
N GLU A 422 -6.19 -3.05 -1.11
CA GLU A 422 -7.46 -2.80 -0.44
C GLU A 422 -8.20 -1.60 -1.04
N MET A 423 -7.47 -0.54 -1.41
CA MET A 423 -8.07 0.62 -2.06
C MET A 423 -8.71 0.24 -3.39
N ILE A 424 -7.97 -0.46 -4.27
CA ILE A 424 -8.50 -0.92 -5.56
C ILE A 424 -9.69 -1.84 -5.31
N TYR A 425 -9.59 -2.75 -4.35
CA TYR A 425 -10.69 -3.65 -4.02
C TYR A 425 -11.93 -2.90 -3.55
N CYS A 426 -11.81 -1.93 -2.63
CA CYS A 426 -12.93 -1.13 -2.15
C CYS A 426 -13.57 -0.32 -3.28
N TRP A 427 -12.79 0.13 -4.26
CA TRP A 427 -13.30 0.82 -5.44
C TRP A 427 -14.06 -0.12 -6.37
N MET A 428 -13.53 -1.32 -6.59
CA MET A 428 -14.10 -2.33 -7.48
C MET A 428 -15.33 -3.03 -6.92
N PHE A 429 -15.31 -3.30 -5.61
CA PHE A 429 -16.34 -4.02 -4.87
C PHE A 429 -16.78 -3.17 -3.67
N PRO A 430 -17.45 -2.03 -3.93
CA PRO A 430 -17.86 -1.11 -2.90
C PRO A 430 -18.81 -1.78 -1.92
N PHE A 431 -18.35 -2.00 -0.69
CA PHE A 431 -19.12 -2.68 0.36
C PHE A 431 -20.31 -1.85 0.86
N TRP A 432 -20.39 -0.58 0.47
CA TRP A 432 -21.42 0.38 0.85
C TRP A 432 -22.55 0.51 -0.18
N VAL A 433 -22.56 -0.31 -1.24
CA VAL A 433 -23.69 -0.34 -2.18
C VAL A 433 -24.84 -1.11 -1.53
N SER A 434 -25.86 -0.36 -1.11
CA SER A 434 -27.09 -0.93 -0.56
C SER A 434 -27.75 -1.81 -1.62
N SER A 435 -28.00 -3.08 -1.27
CA SER A 435 -28.68 -4.05 -2.12
C SER A 435 -29.92 -3.42 -2.74
N LYS A 436 -29.95 -3.38 -4.08
CA LYS A 436 -31.04 -2.81 -4.88
C LYS A 436 -32.27 -3.71 -4.73
N SER A 437 -33.00 -3.56 -3.63
CA SER A 437 -34.37 -4.09 -3.58
C SER A 437 -35.22 -3.26 -4.56
N PRO A 438 -35.76 -3.87 -5.62
CA PRO A 438 -36.48 -3.14 -6.68
C PRO A 438 -37.77 -2.46 -6.17
N HIS A 439 -38.27 -2.85 -4.99
CA HIS A 439 -39.50 -2.32 -4.42
C HIS A 439 -39.38 -0.98 -3.70
N ILE A 440 -38.17 -0.41 -3.53
CA ILE A 440 -37.98 0.83 -2.77
C ILE A 440 -37.29 1.92 -3.61
N LYS A 441 -37.90 2.28 -4.75
CA LYS A 441 -37.39 3.34 -5.64
C LYS A 441 -37.26 4.71 -4.94
N GLN A 442 -38.06 4.99 -3.91
CA GLN A 442 -38.08 6.32 -3.25
C GLN A 442 -37.06 6.46 -2.10
N GLN A 443 -36.61 5.36 -1.49
CA GLN A 443 -35.56 5.40 -0.44
C GLN A 443 -34.15 5.28 -1.04
N ALA A 444 -34.05 5.00 -2.35
CA ALA A 444 -32.80 4.87 -3.09
C ALA A 444 -32.03 6.19 -3.24
N SER A 445 -32.70 7.35 -3.25
CA SER A 445 -32.04 8.66 -3.45
C SER A 445 -31.15 9.05 -2.26
N ARG A 446 -31.67 8.93 -1.03
CA ARG A 446 -30.90 9.21 0.19
C ARG A 446 -29.73 8.23 0.37
N GLY A 447 -29.92 6.95 0.05
CA GLY A 447 -28.85 5.95 0.10
C GLY A 447 -27.68 6.29 -0.82
N ARG A 448 -27.97 6.78 -2.04
CA ARG A 448 -26.94 7.16 -3.03
C ARG A 448 -26.01 8.26 -2.52
N HIS A 449 -26.53 9.28 -1.84
CA HIS A 449 -25.68 10.36 -1.30
C HIS A 449 -24.73 9.87 -0.21
N ILE A 450 -25.20 8.98 0.67
CA ILE A 450 -24.36 8.39 1.72
C ILE A 450 -23.27 7.52 1.09
N THR A 451 -23.62 6.68 0.12
CA THR A 451 -22.68 5.86 -0.66
C THR A 451 -21.59 6.72 -1.32
N ILE A 452 -21.96 7.82 -1.98
CA ILE A 452 -21.01 8.73 -2.62
C ILE A 452 -20.12 9.41 -1.56
N ALA A 453 -20.71 9.91 -0.47
CA ALA A 453 -19.97 10.56 0.61
C ALA A 453 -18.95 9.60 1.25
N CYS A 454 -19.34 8.35 1.50
CA CYS A 454 -18.43 7.32 2.00
C CYS A 454 -17.30 7.03 1.01
N ALA A 455 -17.60 6.90 -0.29
CA ALA A 455 -16.59 6.67 -1.31
C ALA A 455 -15.58 7.83 -1.41
N VAL A 456 -16.06 9.08 -1.35
CA VAL A 456 -15.22 10.29 -1.37
C VAL A 456 -14.38 10.37 -0.10
N LEU A 457 -14.97 10.17 1.08
CA LEU A 457 -14.25 10.17 2.35
C LEU A 457 -13.17 9.09 2.37
N HIS A 458 -13.49 7.90 1.89
CA HIS A 458 -12.55 6.80 1.70
C HIS A 458 -11.41 7.31 0.82
N ALA A 459 -11.68 7.70 -0.43
CA ALA A 459 -10.66 8.16 -1.38
C ALA A 459 -9.75 9.28 -0.84
N VAL A 460 -10.31 10.28 -0.13
CA VAL A 460 -9.54 11.37 0.50
C VAL A 460 -8.64 10.84 1.61
N LEU A 461 -9.16 9.96 2.47
CA LEU A 461 -8.35 9.30 3.51
C LEU A 461 -7.22 8.47 2.89
N PHE A 462 -7.47 7.75 1.79
CA PHE A 462 -6.42 6.99 1.10
C PHE A 462 -5.34 7.90 0.55
N LEU A 463 -5.74 8.95 -0.17
CA LEU A 463 -4.80 9.89 -0.75
C LEU A 463 -3.93 10.52 0.35
N TYR A 464 -4.54 10.96 1.45
CA TYR A 464 -3.84 11.52 2.60
C TYR A 464 -2.80 10.57 3.17
N LEU A 465 -3.21 9.34 3.46
CA LEU A 465 -2.34 8.30 4.00
C LEU A 465 -1.20 7.94 3.04
N HIS A 466 -1.49 7.88 1.74
CA HIS A 466 -0.49 7.64 0.70
C HIS A 466 0.57 8.75 0.65
N LEU A 467 0.13 10.01 0.65
CA LEU A 467 1.03 11.16 0.63
C LEU A 467 1.94 11.20 1.86
N ILE A 468 1.42 10.88 3.05
CA ILE A 468 2.26 10.80 4.24
C ILE A 468 3.33 9.71 4.10
N VAL A 469 2.98 8.54 3.57
CA VAL A 469 3.96 7.46 3.41
C VAL A 469 4.99 7.78 2.34
N LEU A 470 4.60 8.38 1.22
CA LEU A 470 5.55 8.88 0.23
C LEU A 470 6.49 9.90 0.84
N HIS A 471 5.96 10.83 1.65
CA HIS A 471 6.81 11.79 2.33
C HIS A 471 7.73 11.13 3.37
N ALA A 472 7.25 10.19 4.17
CA ALA A 472 8.09 9.45 5.11
C ALA A 472 9.21 8.69 4.37
N THR A 473 8.88 8.10 3.22
CA THR A 473 9.84 7.43 2.33
C THR A 473 10.86 8.43 1.78
N TYR A 474 10.43 9.60 1.33
CA TYR A 474 11.31 10.68 0.88
C TYR A 474 12.30 11.09 1.97
N GLN A 475 11.82 11.37 3.19
CA GLN A 475 12.67 11.77 4.32
C GLN A 475 13.67 10.67 4.69
N THR A 476 13.21 9.42 4.68
CA THR A 476 14.03 8.23 4.91
C THR A 476 15.17 8.14 3.91
N ALA A 477 14.88 8.28 2.61
CA ALA A 477 15.89 8.30 1.56
C ALA A 477 16.78 9.55 1.58
N ALA A 478 16.25 10.69 2.03
CA ALA A 478 16.95 11.96 2.03
C ALA A 478 17.96 12.13 3.18
N TYR A 479 17.73 11.49 4.32
CA TYR A 479 18.53 11.76 5.53
C TYR A 479 19.07 10.52 6.21
N PHE A 480 18.37 9.39 6.13
CA PHE A 480 18.62 8.24 6.99
C PHE A 480 19.26 7.07 6.26
N HIS A 481 19.36 7.14 4.93
CA HIS A 481 19.95 6.08 4.12
C HIS A 481 20.83 6.59 3.01
N THR A 482 21.81 5.77 2.65
CA THR A 482 22.67 6.01 1.49
C THR A 482 21.95 5.64 0.18
N THR A 483 22.49 6.12 -0.94
CA THR A 483 21.96 5.77 -2.28
C THR A 483 21.91 4.27 -2.52
N ALA A 484 22.94 3.54 -2.09
CA ALA A 484 23.02 2.10 -2.27
C ALA A 484 21.95 1.37 -1.44
N GLU A 485 21.78 1.75 -0.17
CA GLU A 485 20.75 1.22 0.72
C GLU A 485 19.35 1.45 0.16
N VAL A 486 19.10 2.64 -0.40
CA VAL A 486 17.83 2.99 -1.06
C VAL A 486 17.54 2.09 -2.26
N ILE A 487 18.52 1.91 -3.15
CA ILE A 487 18.37 1.07 -4.36
C ILE A 487 18.11 -0.38 -3.95
N VAL A 488 18.91 -0.92 -3.03
CA VAL A 488 18.77 -2.31 -2.56
C VAL A 488 17.43 -2.51 -1.87
N GLY A 489 17.04 -1.59 -0.97
CA GLY A 489 15.73 -1.61 -0.32
C GLY A 489 14.56 -1.58 -1.31
N TYR A 490 14.67 -0.75 -2.35
CA TYR A 490 13.69 -0.71 -3.43
C TYR A 490 13.62 -2.04 -4.21
N MET A 491 14.75 -2.62 -4.60
CA MET A 491 14.80 -3.90 -5.32
C MET A 491 14.19 -5.04 -4.49
N ILE A 492 14.52 -5.11 -3.19
CA ILE A 492 13.92 -6.08 -2.26
C ILE A 492 12.40 -5.88 -2.19
N SER A 493 11.93 -4.64 -2.10
CA SER A 493 10.50 -4.36 -2.08
C SER A 493 9.79 -4.88 -3.35
N TRP A 494 10.42 -4.76 -4.52
CA TRP A 494 9.89 -5.31 -5.78
C TRP A 494 9.83 -6.84 -5.78
N LEU A 495 10.89 -7.51 -5.33
CA LEU A 495 10.93 -8.97 -5.22
C LEU A 495 9.78 -9.52 -4.35
N LEU A 496 9.36 -8.76 -3.35
CA LEU A 496 8.25 -9.13 -2.47
C LEU A 496 6.87 -8.75 -3.01
N ASN A 497 6.81 -7.74 -3.86
CA ASN A 497 5.54 -7.20 -4.35
C ASN A 497 5.10 -7.85 -5.67
N LEU A 498 6.05 -8.22 -6.54
CA LEU A 498 5.77 -8.88 -7.82
C LEU A 498 5.01 -10.20 -7.68
N PRO A 499 5.35 -11.11 -6.73
CA PRO A 499 4.60 -12.35 -6.55
C PRO A 499 3.14 -12.10 -6.13
N ILE A 500 2.90 -11.07 -5.32
CA ILE A 500 1.54 -10.69 -4.89
C ILE A 500 0.76 -10.12 -6.08
N LEU A 501 1.38 -9.23 -6.86
CA LEU A 501 0.77 -8.69 -8.08
C LEU A 501 0.45 -9.80 -9.07
N TYR A 502 1.38 -10.73 -9.28
CA TYR A 502 1.19 -11.90 -10.14
C TYR A 502 0.05 -12.78 -9.61
N LEU A 503 -0.01 -13.07 -8.31
CA LEU A 503 -1.10 -13.83 -7.71
C LEU A 503 -2.46 -13.19 -7.96
N ILE A 504 -2.56 -11.85 -7.85
CA ILE A 504 -3.80 -11.11 -8.07
C ILE A 504 -4.20 -11.14 -9.56
N CYS A 505 -3.24 -10.95 -10.45
CA CYS A 505 -3.49 -10.83 -11.88
C CYS A 505 -3.56 -12.17 -12.62
N SER A 506 -3.10 -13.26 -12.01
CA SER A 506 -3.03 -14.58 -12.66
C SER A 506 -4.36 -15.32 -12.61
N GLU A 507 -4.69 -15.96 -13.73
CA GLU A 507 -5.81 -16.89 -13.86
C GLU A 507 -5.45 -18.31 -13.40
N LYS A 508 -4.16 -18.66 -13.39
CA LYS A 508 -3.71 -20.02 -13.07
C LYS A 508 -3.93 -20.41 -11.61
N TRP A 509 -4.02 -19.42 -10.72
CA TRP A 509 -4.03 -19.60 -9.27
C TRP A 509 -5.40 -19.37 -8.63
N VAL A 510 -6.49 -19.80 -9.29
CA VAL A 510 -7.87 -19.56 -8.81
C VAL A 510 -8.07 -20.05 -7.37
N SER A 511 -7.60 -21.25 -7.04
CA SER A 511 -7.75 -21.83 -5.69
C SER A 511 -7.01 -21.02 -4.62
N LEU A 512 -5.78 -20.58 -4.91
CA LEU A 512 -5.00 -19.78 -3.98
C LEU A 512 -5.60 -18.38 -3.81
N ARG A 513 -6.10 -17.77 -4.89
CA ARG A 513 -6.83 -16.50 -4.86
C ARG A 513 -8.07 -16.61 -3.96
N GLN A 514 -8.87 -17.67 -4.12
CA GLN A 514 -10.04 -17.92 -3.29
C GLN A 514 -9.66 -18.11 -1.81
N PHE A 515 -8.57 -18.83 -1.53
CA PHE A 515 -8.07 -19.03 -0.17
C PHE A 515 -7.71 -17.70 0.51
N VAL A 516 -7.07 -16.80 -0.23
CA VAL A 516 -6.68 -15.45 0.22
C VAL A 516 -7.88 -14.51 0.35
N GLY A 517 -9.08 -14.91 -0.12
CA GLY A 517 -10.25 -14.04 -0.15
C GLY A 517 -10.22 -13.02 -1.30
N LEU A 518 -9.43 -13.29 -2.35
CA LEU A 518 -9.55 -12.58 -3.62
C LEU A 518 -10.80 -13.10 -4.34
N PRO A 519 -11.56 -12.21 -5.01
CA PRO A 519 -12.77 -12.62 -5.69
C PRO A 519 -12.36 -13.57 -6.83
N SER A 520 -12.98 -14.75 -6.84
CA SER A 520 -12.91 -15.62 -8.01
C SER A 520 -13.69 -14.97 -9.14
N THR A 521 -13.29 -15.23 -10.37
CA THR A 521 -14.08 -14.88 -11.57
C THR A 521 -15.52 -15.41 -11.45
N GLN A 522 -15.73 -16.52 -10.73
CA GLN A 522 -17.04 -17.10 -10.46
C GLN A 522 -17.91 -16.30 -9.47
N MET A 523 -17.34 -15.52 -8.55
CA MET A 523 -18.14 -14.74 -7.60
C MET A 523 -18.85 -13.57 -8.29
N ILE A 524 -18.28 -13.07 -9.39
CA ILE A 524 -18.90 -12.04 -10.25
C ILE A 524 -20.15 -12.61 -10.95
N ARG A 525 -20.15 -13.90 -11.32
CA ARG A 525 -21.29 -14.58 -11.95
C ARG A 525 -22.54 -14.61 -11.07
N LEU A 526 -22.39 -14.92 -9.79
CA LEU A 526 -23.51 -15.13 -8.86
C LEU A 526 -24.28 -13.84 -8.54
N ASP A 527 -23.59 -12.69 -8.51
CA ASP A 527 -24.25 -11.41 -8.23
C ASP A 527 -25.07 -10.94 -9.46
N GLN A 528 -24.68 -11.36 -10.67
CA GLN A 528 -25.40 -11.04 -11.90
C GLN A 528 -26.58 -11.98 -12.17
N SER A 529 -26.45 -13.28 -11.89
CA SER A 529 -27.57 -14.22 -12.07
C SER A 529 -28.79 -13.84 -11.22
N ASN A 530 -28.55 -13.26 -10.03
CA ASN A 530 -29.60 -12.75 -9.16
C ASN A 530 -30.26 -11.45 -9.66
N GLN A 531 -29.57 -10.65 -10.48
CA GLN A 531 -30.14 -9.43 -11.07
C GLN A 531 -30.99 -9.72 -12.31
N ILE A 532 -30.59 -10.69 -13.14
CA ILE A 532 -31.28 -11.00 -14.40
C ILE A 532 -32.59 -11.77 -14.15
N GLY A 533 -32.66 -12.57 -13.07
CA GLY A 533 -33.87 -13.31 -12.71
C GLY A 533 -35.07 -12.44 -12.34
N THR A 534 -34.84 -11.22 -11.84
CA THR A 534 -35.92 -10.32 -11.40
C THR A 534 -36.54 -9.48 -12.51
N ASP A 535 -35.84 -9.26 -13.63
CA ASP A 535 -36.35 -8.42 -14.73
C ASP A 535 -37.25 -9.20 -15.71
N LYS A 536 -37.25 -10.54 -15.68
CA LYS A 536 -38.09 -11.37 -16.56
C LYS A 536 -39.46 -11.74 -15.98
N SER A 537 -39.74 -11.38 -14.73
CA SER A 537 -41.01 -11.68 -14.05
C SER A 537 -41.95 -10.47 -13.91
N SER A 538 -41.61 -9.33 -14.51
CA SER A 538 -42.45 -8.15 -14.65
C SER A 538 -42.79 -7.93 -16.11
#